data_AF-A0A7S9R5R5-F1
#
_entry.id   AF-A0A7S9R5R5-F1
#
_cell.length_a   1.000
_cell.length_b   1.000
_cell.length_c   1.000
_cell.angle_alpha   90.00
_cell.angle_beta   90.00
_cell.angle_gamma   90.00
#
_symmetry.space_group_name_H-M   'P 1'
#
loop_
_entity.id
_entity.type
_entity.pdbx_description
1 polymer ?
#
loop_
_entity_poly.entity_id
_entity_poly.type
_entity_poly.pdbx_seq_one_letter_code
_entity_poly.pdbx_strand_id
1 'polypeptide(L)'
;MAKIKIKDIVAGAEQLSLGVSIVVAILLGTGLGYFIKKATNFTPALWIGFAIGIAAAILNVYKAYKAQIKSLDELKDESRYKGYTKGDDEDN
;
A
#
# COMPACT_ATOMS: atom_id res chain seq x y z
N MET A 1 -32.08 -3.48 -9.98
CA MET A 1 -30.64 -3.74 -10.23
C MET A 1 -29.86 -3.25 -9.03
N ALA A 2 -29.09 -4.11 -8.36
CA ALA A 2 -28.23 -3.68 -7.26
C ALA A 2 -27.12 -2.77 -7.82
N LYS A 3 -27.04 -1.53 -7.33
CA LYS A 3 -25.99 -0.58 -7.74
C LYS A 3 -24.69 -1.03 -7.08
N ILE A 4 -23.84 -1.76 -7.82
CA ILE A 4 -22.53 -2.16 -7.33
C ILE A 4 -21.74 -0.90 -6.97
N LYS A 5 -21.38 -0.77 -5.69
CA LYS A 5 -20.53 0.31 -5.21
C LYS A 5 -19.08 -0.04 -5.54
N ILE A 6 -18.66 0.30 -6.77
CA ILE A 6 -17.30 0.06 -7.29
C ILE A 6 -16.23 0.55 -6.30
N LYS A 7 -16.50 1.66 -5.59
CA LYS A 7 -15.63 2.20 -4.53
C LYS A 7 -15.32 1.19 -3.41
N ASP A 8 -16.31 0.43 -2.96
CA ASP A 8 -16.14 -0.54 -1.87
C ASP A 8 -15.28 -1.73 -2.33
N ILE A 9 -15.42 -2.13 -3.59
CA ILE A 9 -14.59 -3.17 -4.21
C ILE A 9 -13.14 -2.72 -4.34
N VAL A 10 -12.92 -1.48 -4.80
CA VAL A 10 -11.56 -0.92 -4.95
C VAL A 10 -10.88 -0.81 -3.58
N ALA A 11 -11.57 -0.27 -2.57
CA ALA A 11 -11.03 -0.18 -1.21
C ALA A 11 -10.68 -1.56 -0.63
N GLY A 12 -11.53 -2.57 -0.86
CA GLY A 12 -11.25 -3.95 -0.45
C GLY A 12 -10.03 -4.54 -1.17
N ALA A 13 -9.89 -4.30 -2.47
CA ALA A 13 -8.75 -4.74 -3.26
C ALA A 13 -7.43 -4.08 -2.81
N GLU A 14 -7.44 -2.79 -2.47
CA GLU A 14 -6.28 -2.07 -1.96
C GLU A 14 -5.79 -2.65 -0.62
N GLN A 15 -6.70 -2.91 0.32
CA GLN A 15 -6.35 -3.54 1.61
C GLN A 15 -5.84 -4.96 1.44
N LEU A 16 -6.49 -5.75 0.57
CA LEU A 16 -6.04 -7.11 0.27
C LEU A 16 -4.65 -7.11 -0.37
N SER A 17 -4.42 -6.21 -1.33
CA SER A 17 -3.11 -6.05 -1.98
C SER A 17 -2.02 -5.70 -0.98
N LEU A 18 -2.32 -4.86 0.03
CA LEU A 18 -1.38 -4.51 1.09
C LEU A 18 -1.09 -5.71 2.01
N GLY A 19 -2.12 -6.50 2.36
CA GLY A 19 -1.92 -7.73 3.13
C GLY A 19 -1.04 -8.74 2.39
N VAL A 20 -1.27 -8.92 1.08
CA VAL A 20 -0.47 -9.83 0.25
C VAL A 20 0.98 -9.35 0.14
N SER A 21 1.24 -8.04 -0.01
CA SER A 21 2.61 -7.53 -0.13
C SER A 21 3.44 -7.79 1.14
N ILE A 22 2.83 -7.73 2.32
CA ILE A 22 3.48 -8.07 3.60
C ILE A 22 3.92 -9.54 3.60
N VAL A 23 3.01 -10.46 3.25
CA VAL A 23 3.31 -11.90 3.23
C VAL A 23 4.42 -12.19 2.22
N VAL A 24 4.35 -11.61 1.03
CA VAL A 24 5.40 -11.77 0.00
C VAL A 24 6.75 -11.26 0.49
N ALA A 25 6.81 -10.10 1.14
CA ALA A 25 8.06 -9.55 1.67
C ALA A 25 8.72 -10.47 2.71
N ILE A 26 7.92 -11.02 3.62
CA ILE A 26 8.41 -11.96 4.65
C ILE A 26 8.89 -13.28 4.00
N LEU A 27 8.13 -13.82 3.04
CA LEU A 27 8.51 -15.03 2.32
C LEU A 27 9.79 -14.84 1.51
N LEU A 28 9.99 -13.68 0.89
CA LEU A 28 11.23 -13.39 0.16
C LEU A 28 12.42 -13.25 1.11
N GLY A 29 12.27 -12.52 2.23
CA GLY A 29 13.32 -12.39 3.23
C GLY A 29 13.72 -13.74 3.83
N THR A 30 12.73 -14.51 4.29
CA THR A 30 12.97 -15.86 4.85
C THR A 30 13.49 -16.84 3.80
N GLY A 31 12.98 -16.79 2.58
CA GLY A 31 13.43 -17.63 1.46
C GLY A 31 14.89 -17.37 1.08
N LEU A 32 15.31 -16.10 1.04
CA LEU A 32 16.72 -15.72 0.88
C LEU A 32 17.58 -16.21 2.05
N GLY A 33 17.11 -16.03 3.29
CA GLY A 33 17.79 -16.55 4.48
C GLY A 33 17.96 -18.07 4.44
N TYR A 34 16.94 -18.80 3.96
CA TYR A 34 16.98 -20.25 3.78
C TYR A 34 17.97 -20.65 2.71
N PHE A 35 17.98 -19.96 1.57
CA PHE A 35 18.91 -20.21 0.47
C PHE A 35 20.37 -20.05 0.94
N ILE A 36 20.67 -18.97 1.67
CA ILE A 36 22.01 -18.72 2.23
C ILE A 36 22.38 -19.81 3.24
N LYS A 37 21.45 -20.18 4.15
CA LYS A 37 21.68 -21.29 5.10
C LYS A 37 22.02 -22.57 4.36
N LYS A 38 21.27 -22.92 3.30
CA LYS A 38 21.49 -24.14 2.53
C LYS A 38 22.85 -24.16 1.83
N ALA A 39 23.33 -23.00 1.37
CA ALA A 39 24.63 -22.89 0.69
C ALA A 39 25.82 -22.87 1.66
N THR A 40 25.67 -22.25 2.84
CA THR A 40 26.79 -21.95 3.75
C THR A 40 26.77 -22.73 5.06
N ASN A 41 25.70 -23.48 5.35
CA ASN A 41 25.37 -24.05 6.67
C ASN A 41 25.30 -23.01 7.81
N PHE A 42 25.21 -21.72 7.48
CA PHE A 42 25.10 -20.66 8.47
C PHE A 42 23.65 -20.55 8.97
N THR A 43 23.34 -21.28 10.04
CA THR A 43 22.00 -21.32 10.66
C THR A 43 21.41 -19.93 10.99
N PRO A 44 22.18 -18.94 11.47
CA PRO A 44 21.64 -17.60 11.72
C PRO A 44 21.09 -16.89 10.47
N ALA A 45 21.46 -17.31 9.25
CA ALA A 45 20.97 -16.72 8.01
C ALA A 45 19.44 -16.72 7.91
N LEU A 46 18.76 -17.74 8.45
CA LEU A 46 17.30 -17.80 8.49
C LEU A 46 16.68 -16.66 9.29
N TRP A 47 17.23 -16.39 10.48
CA TRP A 47 16.75 -15.32 11.36
C TRP A 47 17.04 -13.94 10.79
N ILE A 48 18.22 -13.77 10.17
CA ILE A 48 18.59 -12.52 9.49
C ILE A 48 17.63 -12.27 8.31
N GLY A 49 17.40 -13.28 7.48
CA GLY A 49 16.45 -13.18 6.36
C GLY A 49 15.03 -12.84 6.83
N PHE A 50 14.56 -13.48 7.90
CA PHE A 50 13.27 -13.17 8.52
C PHE A 50 13.19 -11.72 9.01
N ALA A 51 14.22 -11.25 9.72
CA ALA A 51 14.28 -9.88 10.23
C ALA A 51 14.27 -8.85 9.09
N ILE A 52 15.01 -9.11 8.00
CA ILE A 52 15.00 -8.27 6.80
C ILE A 52 13.61 -8.28 6.15
N GLY A 53 12.97 -9.45 6.07
CA GLY A 53 11.60 -9.58 5.54
C GLY A 53 10.58 -8.76 6.33
N ILE A 54 10.65 -8.79 7.67
CA ILE A 54 9.81 -7.95 8.54
C ILE A 54 10.11 -6.47 8.31
N ALA A 55 11.38 -6.07 8.30
CA ALA A 55 11.76 -4.67 8.09
C ALA A 55 11.24 -4.15 6.74
N ALA A 56 11.35 -4.96 5.68
CA ALA A 56 10.81 -4.64 4.36
C ALA A 56 9.28 -4.51 4.36
N ALA A 57 8.56 -5.40 5.06
CA ALA A 57 7.12 -5.31 5.22
C ALA A 57 6.70 -4.02 5.93
N ILE A 58 7.35 -3.66 7.04
CA ILE A 58 7.10 -2.41 7.77
C ILE A 58 7.30 -1.19 6.87
N LEU A 59 8.42 -1.15 6.13
CA LEU A 59 8.71 -0.06 5.20
C LEU A 59 7.66 0.03 4.07
N ASN A 60 7.20 -1.11 3.56
CA ASN A 60 6.15 -1.14 2.54
C ASN A 60 4.82 -0.59 3.06
N VAL A 61 4.40 -1.02 4.25
CA VAL A 61 3.18 -0.53 4.91
C VAL A 61 3.27 0.96 5.20
N TYR A 62 4.39 1.43 5.73
CA TYR A 62 4.60 2.85 6.00
C TYR A 62 4.46 3.70 4.72
N LYS A 63 5.06 3.24 3.61
CA LYS A 63 4.97 3.94 2.33
C LYS A 63 3.53 3.97 1.79
N ALA A 64 2.81 2.85 1.87
CA ALA A 64 1.41 2.74 1.45
C ALA A 64 0.50 3.62 2.33
N TYR A 65 0.72 3.67 3.64
CA TYR A 65 0.00 4.55 4.54
C TYR A 65 0.23 6.02 4.21
N LYS A 66 1.49 6.44 4.01
CA LYS A 66 1.82 7.82 3.66
C LYS A 66 1.20 8.25 2.33
N ALA A 67 1.14 7.34 1.35
CA ALA A 67 0.48 7.59 0.08
C ALA A 67 -1.04 7.76 0.23
N GLN A 68 -1.69 6.93 1.04
CA GLN A 68 -3.12 7.05 1.34
C GLN A 68 -3.46 8.36 2.06
N ILE A 69 -2.63 8.81 3.01
CA ILE A 69 -2.85 10.10 3.68
C ILE A 69 -2.70 11.27 2.70
N LYS A 70 -1.69 11.23 1.82
CA LYS A 70 -1.49 12.27 0.81
C LYS A 70 -2.69 12.37 -0.15
N SER A 71 -3.21 11.24 -0.62
CA SER A 71 -4.40 11.26 -1.49
C SER A 71 -5.64 11.77 -0.75
N LEU A 72 -5.80 11.46 0.53
CA LEU A 72 -6.88 12.00 1.35
C LEU A 72 -6.78 13.53 1.52
N ASP A 73 -5.57 14.07 1.69
CA ASP A 73 -5.37 15.52 1.82
C ASP A 73 -5.55 16.25 0.49
N GLU A 74 -5.09 15.69 -0.64
CA GLU A 74 -5.37 16.23 -1.98
C GLU A 74 -6.88 16.26 -2.28
N LEU A 75 -7.62 15.22 -1.89
CA LEU A 75 -9.08 15.18 -2.03
C LEU A 75 -9.79 16.25 -1.17
N LYS A 76 -9.28 16.54 0.04
CA LYS A 76 -9.82 17.62 0.89
C LYS A 76 -9.58 18.99 0.28
N ASP A 77 -8.41 19.21 -0.34
CA ASP A 77 -8.06 20.50 -0.92
C ASP A 77 -8.86 20.78 -2.20
N GLU A 78 -8.98 19.79 -3.11
CA GLU A 78 -9.82 19.92 -4.32
C GLU A 78 -11.31 20.10 -4.01
N SER A 79 -11.83 19.44 -2.97
CA SER A 79 -13.24 19.58 -2.57
C SER A 79 -13.53 20.91 -1.86
N ARG A 80 -12.55 21.51 -1.17
CA ARG A 80 -12.69 22.84 -0.55
C ARG A 80 -12.63 24.01 -1.54
N TYR A 81 -11.99 23.85 -2.71
CA TYR A 81 -11.84 24.94 -3.69
C TYR A 81 -12.84 24.91 -4.87
N LYS A 82 -13.66 23.87 -5.03
CA LYS A 82 -14.78 23.85 -6.01
C LYS A 82 -16.01 24.67 -5.55
N GLY A 83 -15.75 25.82 -4.92
CA GLY A 83 -16.75 26.77 -4.42
C GLY A 83 -16.87 28.08 -5.20
N TYR A 84 -16.07 28.32 -6.26
CA TYR A 84 -16.16 29.55 -7.05
C TYR A 84 -15.94 29.28 -8.55
N THR A 85 -16.96 28.75 -9.21
CA THR A 85 -17.30 29.04 -10.62
C THR A 85 -18.81 28.78 -10.79
N LYS A 86 -19.65 29.64 -10.18
CA LYS A 86 -20.83 30.15 -10.91
C LYS A 86 -20.21 31.21 -11.85
N GLY A 87 -20.24 31.07 -13.17
CA GLY A 87 -21.42 30.83 -13.97
C GLY A 87 -22.19 32.14 -14.02
N ASP A 88 -21.77 33.04 -14.91
CA ASP A 88 -22.59 34.04 -15.58
C ASP A 88 -22.09 34.12 -17.02
N ASP A 89 -22.46 33.10 -17.79
CA ASP A 89 -22.81 33.32 -19.19
C ASP A 89 -24.20 33.99 -19.16
N GLU A 90 -24.26 35.31 -19.28
CA GLU A 90 -25.46 35.99 -19.80
C GLU A 90 -25.07 36.73 -21.07
N ASP A 91 -25.52 36.20 -22.21
CA ASP A 91 -25.59 36.89 -23.48
C ASP A 91 -26.49 38.14 -23.35
N ASN A 92 -25.91 39.35 -23.43
CA ASN A 92 -26.45 40.57 -24.08
C ASN A 92 -25.36 41.65 -24.22
#